data_AF-A0AA35GX39-F1
#
_entry.id   AF-A0AA35GX39-F1
#
_cell.length_a   1.000
_cell.length_b   1.000
_cell.length_c   1.000
_cell.angle_alpha   90.00
_cell.angle_beta   90.00
_cell.angle_gamma   90.00
#
_symmetry.space_group_name_H-M   'P 1'
#
loop_
_entity.id
_entity.type
_entity.pdbx_description
1 polymer ?
#
loop_
_entity_poly.entity_id
_entity_poly.type
_entity_poly.pdbx_seq_one_letter_code
_entity_poly.pdbx_strand_id
1 'polypeptide(L)'
;MHDTAIVLGSTGAIGKQLVTQLTQREELAHVIVLMRRELTVSQFFPAAISSKISLRVIDFEKLEEQAAGKAVRPIATRRVAAAMIDVAFSGEPTQPTFVLSNAAMHSISCSLTSG
;
A
#
# COMPACT_ATOMS: atom_id res chain seq x y z
N MET A 1 -17.68 -7.02 -6.78
CA MET A 1 -16.23 -7.07 -7.13
C MET A 1 -15.50 -6.77 -5.84
N HIS A 2 -14.51 -7.56 -5.42
CA HIS A 2 -13.76 -7.25 -4.20
C HIS A 2 -12.43 -6.63 -4.59
N ASP A 3 -12.08 -5.53 -3.95
CA ASP A 3 -10.89 -4.76 -4.28
C ASP A 3 -9.63 -5.37 -3.63
N THR A 4 -8.47 -5.01 -4.17
CA THR A 4 -7.16 -5.44 -3.66
C THR A 4 -6.34 -4.23 -3.26
N ALA A 5 -5.85 -4.22 -2.01
CA ALA A 5 -4.92 -3.20 -1.54
C ALA A 5 -3.47 -3.68 -1.66
N ILE A 6 -2.55 -2.81 -2.09
CA ILE A 6 -1.11 -3.07 -2.09
C ILE A 6 -0.45 -2.11 -1.09
N VAL A 7 0.29 -2.66 -0.13
CA VAL A 7 0.95 -1.88 0.94
C VAL A 7 2.47 -2.02 0.84
N LEU A 8 3.13 -0.86 0.76
CA LEU A 8 4.58 -0.68 0.83
C LEU A 8 4.95 -0.14 2.21
N GLY A 9 6.07 -0.60 2.78
CA GLY A 9 6.51 -0.14 4.11
C GLY A 9 5.62 -0.63 5.27
N SER A 10 4.93 -1.75 5.09
CA SER A 10 3.99 -2.34 6.06
C SER A 10 4.62 -2.75 7.40
N THR A 11 5.94 -2.87 7.50
CA THR A 11 6.62 -3.27 8.73
C THR A 11 6.86 -2.12 9.71
N GLY A 12 6.68 -0.87 9.28
CA GLY A 12 6.71 0.30 10.16
C GLY A 12 5.48 0.37 11.08
N ALA A 13 5.52 1.21 12.11
CA ALA A 13 4.42 1.36 13.07
C ALA A 13 3.07 1.63 12.38
N ILE A 14 3.04 2.61 11.47
CA ILE A 14 1.84 2.97 10.71
C ILE A 14 1.45 1.87 9.72
N GLY A 15 2.43 1.27 9.05
CA GLY A 15 2.20 0.21 8.06
C GLY A 15 1.52 -1.03 8.67
N LYS A 16 1.91 -1.41 9.89
CA LYS A 16 1.32 -2.55 10.60
C LYS A 16 -0.14 -2.31 10.94
N GLN A 17 -0.45 -1.11 11.43
CA GLN A 17 -1.81 -0.71 11.74
C GLN A 17 -2.66 -0.65 10.48
N LEU A 18 -2.13 -0.08 9.39
CA LEU A 18 -2.84 0.00 8.11
C LEU A 18 -3.18 -1.38 7.56
N VAL A 19 -2.22 -2.32 7.53
CA VAL A 19 -2.49 -3.70 7.09
C VAL A 19 -3.61 -4.33 7.92
N THR A 20 -3.56 -4.14 9.25
CA THR A 20 -4.61 -4.65 10.15
C THR A 20 -5.98 -4.10 9.75
N GLN A 21 -6.11 -2.79 9.61
CA GLN A 21 -7.36 -2.12 9.24
C GLN A 21 -7.86 -2.53 7.84
N LEU A 22 -6.98 -2.62 6.85
CA LEU A 22 -7.33 -3.03 5.50
C LEU A 22 -7.87 -4.47 5.45
N THR A 23 -7.31 -5.37 6.27
CA THR A 23 -7.84 -6.74 6.32
C THR A 23 -9.22 -6.84 6.95
N GLN A 24 -9.62 -5.88 7.80
CA GLN A 24 -10.94 -5.84 8.43
C GLN A 24 -12.03 -5.29 7.52
N ARG A 25 -11.67 -4.60 6.43
CA ARG A 25 -12.60 -4.04 5.46
C ARG A 25 -13.26 -5.15 4.64
N GLU A 26 -14.59 -5.14 4.56
CA GLU A 26 -15.35 -6.12 3.79
C GLU A 26 -15.21 -5.90 2.29
N GLU A 27 -15.03 -4.63 1.87
CA GLU A 27 -14.81 -4.24 0.49
C GLU A 27 -13.47 -4.76 -0.09
N LEU A 28 -12.52 -5.14 0.76
CA LEU A 28 -11.22 -5.68 0.37
C LEU A 28 -11.15 -7.19 0.58
N ALA A 29 -11.00 -7.95 -0.50
CA ALA A 29 -10.74 -9.40 -0.41
C ALA A 29 -9.26 -9.70 -0.13
N HIS A 30 -8.36 -8.85 -0.62
CA HIS A 30 -6.93 -9.12 -0.58
C HIS A 30 -6.12 -7.88 -0.18
N VAL A 31 -5.10 -8.13 0.64
CA VAL A 31 -4.07 -7.16 1.00
C VAL A 31 -2.71 -7.75 0.64
N ILE A 32 -2.09 -7.21 -0.41
CA ILE A 32 -0.75 -7.59 -0.85
C ILE A 32 0.25 -6.73 -0.10
N VAL A 33 1.18 -7.36 0.60
CA VAL A 33 2.20 -6.69 1.36
C VAL A 33 3.56 -6.92 0.71
N LEU A 34 4.18 -5.83 0.25
CA LEU A 34 5.44 -5.87 -0.48
C LEU A 34 6.61 -5.68 0.48
N MET A 35 7.51 -6.66 0.51
CA MET A 35 8.59 -6.75 1.50
C MET A 35 9.94 -6.97 0.83
N ARG A 36 11.02 -6.67 1.55
CA ARG A 36 12.40 -6.98 1.08
C ARG A 36 12.92 -8.32 1.58
N ARG A 37 12.22 -8.92 2.54
CA ARG A 37 12.61 -10.14 3.26
C ARG A 37 11.36 -10.92 3.61
N GLU A 38 11.51 -12.23 3.71
CA GLU A 38 10.48 -13.12 4.25
C GLU A 38 10.12 -12.73 5.67
N LEU A 39 8.84 -12.88 6.02
CA LEU A 39 8.37 -12.67 7.38
C LEU A 39 7.17 -13.54 7.70
N THR A 40 6.96 -13.76 8.99
CA THR A 40 5.79 -14.48 9.49
C THR A 40 4.64 -13.51 9.71
N VAL A 41 3.55 -13.65 8.94
CA VAL A 41 2.38 -12.74 9.00
C VAL A 41 1.88 -12.56 10.43
N SER A 42 1.69 -13.66 11.17
CA SER A 42 1.15 -13.62 12.53
C SER A 42 2.05 -12.90 13.54
N GLN A 43 3.37 -12.86 13.31
CA GLN A 43 4.30 -12.14 14.17
C GLN A 43 4.29 -10.63 13.90
N PHE A 44 4.15 -10.23 12.63
CA PHE A 44 4.21 -8.82 12.24
C PHE A 44 2.84 -8.13 12.27
N PHE A 45 1.76 -8.89 12.06
CA PHE A 45 0.39 -8.41 11.97
C PHE A 45 -0.55 -9.28 12.83
N PRO A 46 -0.34 -9.34 14.16
CA PRO A 46 -1.08 -10.25 15.03
C PRO A 46 -2.59 -9.99 15.07
N ALA A 47 -3.02 -8.76 14.83
CA ALA A 47 -4.43 -8.36 14.83
C ALA A 47 -5.08 -8.40 13.43
N ALA A 48 -4.35 -8.78 12.39
CA ALA A 48 -4.84 -8.77 11.01
C ALA A 48 -5.45 -10.12 10.60
N ILE A 49 -6.42 -10.08 9.68
CA ILE A 49 -7.02 -11.30 9.12
C ILE A 49 -6.01 -11.92 8.13
N SER A 50 -5.23 -12.87 8.63
CA SER A 50 -4.09 -13.46 7.91
C SER A 50 -4.49 -14.10 6.57
N SER A 51 -5.71 -14.63 6.45
CA SER A 51 -6.21 -15.23 5.20
C SER A 51 -6.39 -14.23 4.05
N LYS A 52 -6.50 -12.93 4.35
CA LYS A 52 -6.55 -11.87 3.33
C LYS A 52 -5.17 -11.37 2.93
N ILE A 53 -4.11 -11.73 3.67
CA ILE A 53 -2.76 -11.20 3.44
C ILE A 53 -1.99 -12.10 2.47
N SER A 54 -1.49 -11.50 1.40
CA SER A 54 -0.50 -12.11 0.52
C SER A 54 0.83 -11.39 0.69
N LEU A 55 1.84 -12.08 1.24
CA LEU A 55 3.19 -11.56 1.31
C LEU A 55 3.88 -11.76 -0.05
N ARG A 56 4.50 -10.71 -0.56
CA ARG A 56 5.40 -10.82 -1.71
C ARG A 56 6.74 -10.19 -1.38
N VAL A 57 7.77 -11.03 -1.34
CA VAL A 57 9.15 -10.58 -1.26
C VAL A 57 9.57 -10.10 -2.64
N ILE A 58 9.95 -8.84 -2.72
CA ILE A 58 10.52 -8.24 -3.92
C ILE A 58 12.03 -8.42 -3.86
N ASP A 59 12.59 -8.87 -4.98
CA ASP A 59 14.02 -8.87 -5.26
C ASP A 59 14.41 -7.44 -5.66
N PHE A 60 14.99 -6.70 -4.71
CA PHE A 60 15.33 -5.29 -4.91
C PHE A 60 16.52 -5.14 -5.86
N GLU A 61 17.45 -6.08 -5.85
CA GLU A 61 18.56 -6.11 -6.80
C GLU A 61 18.05 -6.19 -8.24
N LYS A 62 17.14 -7.11 -8.55
CA LYS A 62 16.50 -7.17 -9.88
C LYS A 62 15.66 -5.94 -10.19
N LEU A 63 14.96 -5.38 -9.20
CA LEU A 63 14.18 -4.16 -9.39
C LEU A 63 15.10 -2.97 -9.75
N GLU A 64 16.24 -2.86 -9.09
CA GLU A 64 17.28 -1.87 -9.34
C GLU A 64 17.95 -2.08 -10.70
N GLU A 65 18.24 -3.32 -11.11
CA GLU A 65 18.73 -3.64 -12.46
C GLU A 65 17.71 -3.26 -13.55
N GLN A 66 16.42 -3.51 -13.32
CA GLN A 66 15.34 -3.11 -14.24
C GLN A 66 15.11 -1.59 -14.25
N ALA A 67 15.46 -0.91 -13.16
CA ALA A 67 15.46 0.54 -13.07
C ALA A 67 16.76 1.14 -13.64
N ALA A 68 17.87 0.40 -13.66
CA ALA A 68 19.14 0.84 -14.21
C ALA A 68 19.00 1.00 -15.73
N GLY A 69 19.15 2.23 -16.20
CA GLY A 69 18.87 2.62 -17.59
C GLY A 69 17.51 3.31 -17.79
N LYS A 70 16.62 3.27 -16.79
CA LYS A 70 15.46 4.16 -16.70
C LYS A 70 15.84 5.31 -15.78
N ALA A 71 15.75 6.54 -16.27
CA ALA A 71 16.00 7.72 -15.44
C ALA A 71 14.92 7.84 -14.36
N VAL A 72 15.09 7.16 -13.23
CA VAL A 72 14.26 7.30 -12.03
C VAL A 72 14.62 8.64 -11.40
N ARG A 73 13.89 9.68 -11.78
CA ARG A 73 14.00 10.99 -11.13
C ARG A 73 13.28 10.90 -9.79
N PRO A 74 13.80 11.50 -8.70
CA PRO A 74 13.03 11.65 -7.48
C PRO A 74 11.68 12.28 -7.83
N ILE A 75 10.59 11.52 -7.66
CA ILE A 75 9.28 12.08 -7.93
C ILE A 75 8.93 12.93 -6.72
N ALA A 76 8.93 14.24 -6.91
CA ALA A 76 8.38 15.14 -5.91
C ALA A 76 6.91 14.76 -5.68
N THR A 77 6.50 14.59 -4.42
CA THR A 77 5.14 14.16 -4.04
C THR A 77 4.04 14.92 -4.77
N ARG A 78 4.25 16.22 -5.04
CA ARG A 78 3.38 17.07 -5.86
C ARG A 78 3.10 16.55 -7.28
N ARG A 79 4.10 15.92 -7.94
CA ARG A 79 3.97 15.39 -9.30
C ARG A 79 3.19 14.08 -9.34
N VAL A 80 3.35 13.22 -8.32
CA VAL A 80 2.48 12.04 -8.15
C VAL A 80 1.05 12.50 -7.91
N ALA A 81 0.84 13.42 -6.97
CA ALA A 81 -0.49 13.94 -6.65
C ALA A 81 -1.19 14.55 -7.87
N ALA A 82 -0.48 15.37 -8.66
CA ALA A 82 -1.03 15.96 -9.88
C ALA A 82 -1.41 14.90 -10.93
N ALA A 83 -0.54 13.91 -11.17
CA ALA A 83 -0.81 12.82 -12.11
C ALA A 83 -1.98 11.93 -11.65
N MET A 84 -2.13 11.73 -10.35
CA MET A 84 -3.26 10.98 -9.79
C MET A 84 -4.59 11.71 -9.89
N ILE A 85 -4.59 13.03 -9.66
CA ILE A 85 -5.77 13.87 -9.87
C ILE A 85 -6.17 13.80 -11.34
N ASP A 86 -5.21 13.94 -12.26
CA ASP A 86 -5.48 13.82 -13.69
C ASP A 86 -6.13 12.47 -14.04
N VAL A 87 -5.55 11.34 -13.59
CA VAL A 87 -6.10 10.00 -13.80
C VAL A 87 -7.49 9.81 -13.17
N ALA A 88 -7.74 10.38 -11.99
CA ALA A 88 -9.02 10.25 -11.29
C ALA A 88 -10.14 11.07 -11.93
N PHE A 89 -9.81 12.15 -12.65
CA PHE A 89 -10.79 13.08 -13.20
C PHE A 89 -10.88 13.07 -14.74
N SER A 90 -10.03 12.33 -15.46
CA SER A 90 -10.03 12.31 -16.94
C SER A 90 -10.17 10.93 -17.59
N GLY A 91 -10.43 9.86 -16.84
CA GLY A 91 -10.75 8.54 -17.41
C GLY A 91 -11.77 7.76 -16.58
N GLU A 92 -12.70 7.07 -17.25
CA GLU A 92 -13.66 6.15 -16.62
C GLU A 92 -12.91 5.12 -15.77
N PRO A 93 -13.10 5.09 -14.44
CA PRO A 93 -12.32 4.26 -13.55
C PRO A 93 -12.84 2.82 -13.62
N THR A 94 -12.10 1.94 -14.28
CA THR A 94 -12.46 0.51 -14.32
C THR A 94 -12.19 -0.23 -13.00
N GLN A 95 -11.53 0.42 -12.02
CA GLN A 95 -11.44 0.01 -10.61
C GLN A 95 -10.81 1.12 -9.75
N PRO A 96 -11.18 1.26 -8.47
CA PRO A 96 -10.61 2.29 -7.61
C PRO A 96 -9.18 1.94 -7.22
N THR A 97 -8.21 2.69 -7.75
CA THR A 97 -6.80 2.61 -7.33
C THR A 97 -6.46 3.85 -6.50
N PHE A 98 -6.30 3.69 -5.19
CA PHE A 98 -5.93 4.78 -4.30
C PHE A 98 -4.43 4.72 -3.95
N VAL A 99 -3.74 5.85 -4.05
CA VAL A 99 -2.41 6.03 -3.47
C VAL A 99 -2.51 7.12 -2.40
N LEU A 100 -2.10 6.80 -1.19
CA LEU A 100 -2.15 7.72 -0.07
C LEU A 100 -0.75 8.19 0.29
N SER A 101 -0.60 9.47 0.60
CA SER A 101 0.64 9.98 1.20
C SER A 101 0.76 9.46 2.64
N ASN A 102 1.99 9.40 3.17
CA ASN A 102 2.20 9.03 4.59
C ASN A 102 1.42 9.92 5.55
N ALA A 103 1.28 11.22 5.23
CA ALA A 103 0.49 12.15 6.02
C ALA A 103 -1.01 11.84 5.96
N ALA A 104 -1.55 11.54 4.77
CA ALA A 104 -2.95 11.12 4.62
C ALA A 104 -3.22 9.79 5.35
N MET A 105 -2.29 8.83 5.27
CA MET A 105 -2.37 7.58 6.04
C MET A 105 -2.36 7.85 7.55
N HIS A 106 -1.53 8.77 8.03
CA HIS A 106 -1.47 9.15 9.44
C HIS A 106 -2.76 9.84 9.91
N SER A 107 -3.33 10.74 9.12
CA SER A 107 -4.62 11.39 9.44
C SER A 107 -5.77 10.39 9.49
N ILE A 108 -5.85 9.46 8.54
CA ILE A 108 -6.84 8.37 8.56
C ILE A 108 -6.64 7.51 9.82
N SER A 109 -5.40 7.12 10.10
CA SER A 109 -5.02 6.37 11.31
C SER A 109 -5.47 7.06 12.60
N CYS A 110 -5.27 8.38 12.74
CA CYS A 110 -5.64 9.14 13.94
C CYS A 110 -7.15 9.45 14.05
N SER A 111 -7.82 9.72 12.94
CA SER A 111 -9.27 10.02 12.94
C SER A 111 -10.13 8.82 13.34
N LEU A 112 -9.62 7.60 13.10
CA LEU A 112 -10.34 6.35 13.35
C LEU A 112 -10.06 5.72 14.73
N THR A 113 -9.17 6.32 15.54
CA THR A 113 -8.93 5.92 16.94
C THR A 113 -9.71 6.75 17.96
N SER A 114 -10.55 7.69 17.48
CA SER A 114 -11.32 8.62 18.31
C SER A 114 -12.81 8.24 18.43
N GLY A 115 -13.17 7.00 18.09
CA GLY A 115 -14.53 6.46 18.15
C GLY A 115 -14.60 5.19 18.97
#